data_AF-A0A7J4JHX7-F1
#
_entry.id   AF-A0A7J4JHX7-F1
#
_cell.length_a   1.000
_cell.length_b   1.000
_cell.length_c   1.000
_cell.angle_alpha   90.00
_cell.angle_beta   90.00
_cell.angle_gamma   90.00
#
_symmetry.space_group_name_H-M   'P 1'
#
loop_
_entity.id
_entity.type
_entity.pdbx_description
1 polymer ?
#
loop_
_entity_poly.entity_id
_entity_poly.type
_entity_poly.pdbx_seq_one_letter_code
_entity_poly.pdbx_strand_id
1 'polypeptide(L)'
;MAKPVSLHALFFPGIVFHEFSHYLACLLFGVKVKRVKWFGKEDAYVVHETPQPLASVVITLAPFLLGNWLAYNVLEAATPLLGAGGLLSPSTPLALFYYWFALALLYYSFPSDQDGSNAFYNVLGAYRKGIFGSTPAVVKLLYLVTFPLAFLPLVFA
;
A
#
# COMPACT_ATOMS: atom_id res chain seq x y z
N MET A 1 18.46 -11.77 -29.88
CA MET A 1 18.60 -10.81 -28.75
C MET A 1 17.49 -11.10 -27.76
N ALA A 2 17.79 -11.58 -26.55
CA ALA A 2 16.78 -11.72 -25.51
C ALA A 2 16.33 -10.32 -25.06
N LYS A 3 15.01 -10.08 -24.96
CA LYS A 3 14.49 -8.83 -24.39
C LYS A 3 14.96 -8.72 -22.94
N PRO A 4 15.40 -7.54 -22.47
CA PRO A 4 15.77 -7.35 -21.08
C PRO A 4 14.57 -7.69 -20.17
N VAL A 5 14.84 -8.40 -19.07
CA VAL A 5 13.83 -8.68 -18.05
C VAL A 5 13.44 -7.37 -17.39
N SER A 6 12.15 -7.04 -17.36
CA SER A 6 11.66 -5.83 -16.68
C SER A 6 11.81 -5.98 -15.17
N LEU A 7 12.05 -4.87 -14.45
CA LEU A 7 12.05 -4.87 -12.98
C LEU A 7 10.73 -5.43 -12.41
N HIS A 8 9.62 -5.22 -13.11
CA HIS A 8 8.31 -5.80 -12.77
C HIS A 8 8.32 -7.33 -12.77
N ALA A 9 8.97 -7.95 -13.77
CA ALA A 9 9.09 -9.40 -13.83
C ALA A 9 10.08 -9.94 -12.77
N LEU A 10 11.12 -9.17 -12.45
CA LEU A 10 12.12 -9.55 -11.45
C LEU A 10 11.63 -9.42 -10.01
N PHE A 11 10.80 -8.41 -9.72
CA PHE A 11 10.29 -8.11 -8.38
C PHE A 11 8.76 -8.28 -8.29
N PHE A 12 8.20 -9.15 -9.13
CA PHE A 12 6.76 -9.43 -9.19
C PHE A 12 6.13 -9.78 -7.83
N PRO A 13 6.80 -10.47 -6.87
CA PRO A 13 6.15 -10.77 -5.60
C PRO A 13 5.82 -9.51 -4.80
N GLY A 14 6.61 -8.44 -4.97
CA GLY A 14 6.33 -7.14 -4.38
C GLY A 14 5.04 -6.53 -4.92
N ILE A 15 4.84 -6.58 -6.24
CA ILE A 15 3.60 -6.11 -6.89
C ILE A 15 2.39 -6.91 -6.40
N VAL A 16 2.50 -8.24 -6.36
CA VAL A 16 1.43 -9.11 -5.87
C VAL A 16 1.08 -8.75 -4.43
N PHE A 17 2.09 -8.52 -3.59
CA PHE A 17 1.89 -8.17 -2.19
C PHE A 17 1.33 -6.75 -2.00
N HIS A 18 1.70 -5.81 -2.88
CA HIS A 18 1.13 -4.46 -2.94
C HIS A 18 -0.38 -4.54 -3.15
N GLU A 19 -0.82 -5.22 -4.21
CA GLU A 19 -2.24 -5.41 -4.50
C GLU A 19 -2.94 -6.22 -3.41
N PHE A 20 -2.25 -7.20 -2.83
CA PHE A 20 -2.79 -7.99 -1.72
C PHE A 20 -3.05 -7.13 -0.49
N SER A 21 -2.20 -6.14 -0.24
CA SER A 21 -2.34 -5.20 0.88
C SER A 21 -3.60 -4.33 0.71
N HIS A 22 -3.84 -3.82 -0.50
CA HIS A 22 -5.09 -3.11 -0.83
C HIS A 22 -6.31 -4.00 -0.63
N TYR A 23 -6.24 -5.23 -1.13
CA TYR A 23 -7.32 -6.21 -0.98
C TYR A 23 -7.62 -6.52 0.49
N LEU A 24 -6.59 -6.75 1.31
CA LEU A 24 -6.75 -7.04 2.74
C LEU A 24 -7.35 -5.84 3.49
N ALA A 25 -6.91 -4.62 3.17
CA ALA A 25 -7.50 -3.41 3.73
C ALA A 25 -8.97 -3.25 3.31
N CYS A 26 -9.32 -3.55 2.04
CA CYS A 26 -10.72 -3.55 1.61
C CYS A 26 -11.58 -4.49 2.45
N LEU A 27 -11.11 -5.72 2.70
CA LEU A 27 -11.82 -6.70 3.54
C LEU A 27 -11.99 -6.20 4.97
N LEU A 28 -10.94 -5.62 5.57
CA LEU A 28 -10.97 -5.10 6.93
C LEU A 28 -12.02 -3.99 7.12
N PHE A 29 -12.19 -3.13 6.11
CA PHE A 29 -13.16 -2.03 6.14
C PHE A 29 -14.52 -2.38 5.51
N GLY A 30 -14.74 -3.64 5.12
CA GLY A 30 -15.98 -4.07 4.48
C GLY A 30 -16.24 -3.44 3.10
N VAL A 31 -15.19 -2.97 2.42
CA VAL A 31 -15.27 -2.37 1.08
C VAL A 31 -15.34 -3.49 0.05
N LYS A 32 -16.40 -3.52 -0.75
CA LYS A 32 -16.62 -4.56 -1.75
C LYS A 32 -15.57 -4.51 -2.87
N VAL A 33 -14.79 -5.57 -2.97
CA VAL A 33 -13.88 -5.82 -4.10
C VAL A 33 -14.67 -6.37 -5.29
N LYS A 34 -14.49 -5.75 -6.45
CA LYS A 34 -15.20 -6.08 -7.70
C LYS A 34 -14.38 -7.00 -8.60
N ARG A 35 -13.09 -6.72 -8.74
CA ARG A 35 -12.16 -7.51 -9.58
C ARG A 35 -10.77 -7.44 -9.00
N VAL A 36 -10.03 -8.55 -9.13
CA VAL A 36 -8.61 -8.60 -8.77
C VAL A 36 -7.85 -9.28 -9.90
N LYS A 37 -6.66 -8.77 -10.18
CA LYS A 37 -5.68 -9.39 -11.04
C LYS A 37 -4.34 -9.41 -10.30
N TRP A 38 -3.94 -10.59 -9.83
CA TRP A 38 -2.70 -10.77 -9.08
C TRP A 38 -1.46 -10.79 -9.96
N PHE A 39 -1.57 -11.41 -11.14
CA PHE A 39 -0.47 -11.62 -12.05
C PHE A 39 -0.79 -11.01 -13.42
N GLY A 40 0.12 -10.17 -13.91
CA GLY A 40 0.11 -9.69 -15.28
C GLY A 40 1.53 -9.32 -15.68
N LYS A 41 1.81 -9.42 -16.97
CA LYS A 41 3.12 -9.10 -17.53
C LYS A 41 3.46 -7.62 -17.38
N GLU A 42 2.42 -6.79 -17.34
CA GLU A 42 2.52 -5.33 -17.27
C GLU A 42 1.64 -4.73 -16.16
N ASP A 43 0.64 -5.47 -15.67
CA ASP A 43 -0.39 -4.94 -14.78
C ASP A 43 -0.90 -5.96 -13.73
N ALA A 44 -0.91 -5.53 -12.47
CA ALA A 44 -1.69 -6.13 -11.38
C ALA A 44 -2.59 -5.04 -10.82
N TYR A 45 -3.78 -5.41 -10.31
CA TYR A 45 -4.71 -4.42 -9.77
C TYR A 45 -5.77 -5.04 -8.85
N VAL A 46 -6.27 -4.22 -7.94
CA VAL A 46 -7.51 -4.44 -7.18
C VAL A 46 -8.51 -3.33 -7.52
N VAL A 47 -9.67 -3.72 -8.07
CA VAL A 47 -10.80 -2.80 -8.28
C VAL A 47 -11.82 -3.02 -7.18
N HIS A 48 -12.11 -1.98 -6.42
CA HIS A 48 -13.10 -1.98 -5.35
C HIS A 48 -14.14 -0.86 -5.54
N GLU A 49 -15.17 -0.83 -4.71
CA GLU A 49 -16.12 0.29 -4.65
C GLU A 49 -15.52 1.52 -3.94
N THR A 50 -16.17 2.67 -4.03
CA THR A 50 -15.72 3.89 -3.35
C THR A 50 -15.76 3.68 -1.84
N PRO A 51 -14.62 3.66 -1.15
CA PRO A 51 -14.60 3.45 0.29
C PRO A 51 -15.03 4.74 1.02
N GLN A 52 -15.32 4.63 2.32
CA GLN A 52 -15.42 5.82 3.17
C GLN A 52 -14.08 6.58 3.21
N PRO A 53 -14.06 7.89 3.50
CA PRO A 53 -12.83 8.68 3.42
C PRO A 53 -11.65 8.13 4.22
N LEU A 54 -11.90 7.72 5.47
CA LEU A 54 -10.85 7.12 6.33
C LEU A 54 -10.38 5.77 5.78
N ALA A 55 -11.32 4.92 5.36
CA ALA A 55 -10.98 3.64 4.73
C ALA A 55 -10.16 3.85 3.46
N SER A 56 -10.43 4.90 2.67
CA SER A 56 -9.65 5.26 1.48
C SER A 56 -8.19 5.53 1.80
N VAL A 57 -7.94 6.27 2.88
CA VAL A 57 -6.58 6.58 3.34
C VAL A 57 -5.88 5.31 3.82
N VAL A 58 -6.57 4.47 4.61
CA VAL A 58 -5.98 3.25 5.13
C VAL A 58 -5.68 2.24 4.02
N ILE A 59 -6.58 2.08 3.04
CA ILE A 59 -6.35 1.23 1.86
C ILE A 59 -5.11 1.74 1.12
N THR A 60 -5.02 3.04 0.83
CA THR A 60 -3.86 3.65 0.15
C THR A 60 -2.54 3.41 0.89
N LEU A 61 -2.53 3.48 2.21
CA LEU A 61 -1.32 3.27 3.02
C LEU A 61 -1.03 1.79 3.33
N ALA A 62 -1.95 0.88 3.02
CA ALA A 62 -1.81 -0.53 3.36
C ALA A 62 -0.56 -1.19 2.74
N PRO A 63 -0.22 -0.97 1.44
CA PRO A 63 1.01 -1.53 0.86
C PRO A 63 2.27 -1.07 1.60
N PHE A 64 2.29 0.19 2.05
CA PHE A 64 3.42 0.74 2.77
C PHE A 64 3.56 0.07 4.14
N LEU A 65 2.49 0.06 4.93
CA LEU A 65 2.51 -0.50 6.28
C LEU A 65 2.77 -2.01 6.29
N LEU A 66 2.01 -2.77 5.48
CA LEU A 66 2.12 -4.23 5.45
C LEU A 66 3.39 -4.68 4.74
N GLY A 67 3.78 -4.00 3.66
CA GLY A 67 4.99 -4.33 2.90
C GLY A 67 6.25 -4.16 3.74
N ASN A 68 6.37 -3.03 4.44
CA ASN A 68 7.51 -2.79 5.33
C ASN A 68 7.50 -3.73 6.54
N TRP A 69 6.34 -3.98 7.14
CA TRP A 69 6.22 -4.94 8.24
C TRP A 69 6.64 -6.35 7.82
N LEU A 70 6.15 -6.85 6.68
CA LEU A 70 6.53 -8.17 6.20
C LEU A 70 8.01 -8.23 5.81
N ALA A 71 8.52 -7.21 5.12
CA ALA A 71 9.94 -7.15 4.75
C ALA A 71 10.84 -7.19 5.98
N TYR A 72 10.50 -6.47 7.05
CA TYR A 72 11.22 -6.54 8.33
C TYR A 72 11.24 -7.96 8.90
N ASN A 73 10.08 -8.63 8.99
CA ASN A 73 10.00 -10.00 9.50
C ASN A 73 10.77 -11.02 8.62
N VAL A 74 10.76 -10.83 7.30
CA VAL A 74 11.54 -11.65 6.36
C VAL A 74 13.04 -11.47 6.60
N LEU A 75 13.50 -10.24 6.81
CA LEU A 75 14.91 -9.96 7.11
C LEU A 75 15.33 -10.49 8.49
N GLU A 76 14.50 -10.30 9.52
CA GLU A 76 14.74 -10.86 10.85
C GLU A 76 14.82 -12.39 10.83
N ALA A 77 13.96 -13.05 10.06
CA ALA A 77 14.02 -14.50 9.88
C ALA A 77 15.31 -14.96 9.16
N ALA A 78 15.93 -14.09 8.36
CA ALA A 78 17.21 -14.36 7.73
C ALA A 78 18.41 -14.19 8.69
N THR A 79 18.30 -13.34 9.72
CA THR A 79 19.36 -13.05 10.71
C THR A 79 19.98 -14.28 11.40
N PRO A 80 19.20 -15.20 12.02
CA PRO A 80 19.78 -16.37 12.69
C PRO A 80 20.46 -17.34 11.72
N LEU A 81 20.18 -17.24 10.42
CA LEU A 81 20.73 -18.10 9.40
C LEU A 81 22.12 -17.63 8.92
N LEU A 82 22.50 -16.38 9.19
CA LEU A 82 23.75 -15.70 8.78
C LEU A 82 24.90 -15.77 9.80
N GLY A 83 24.66 -16.33 11.00
CA GLY A 83 25.67 -16.48 12.04
C GLY A 83 26.76 -17.50 11.68
N ALA A 84 27.92 -17.43 12.35
CA ALA A 84 29.01 -18.39 12.19
C ALA A 84 28.54 -19.81 12.58
N GLY A 85 28.26 -20.65 11.58
CA GLY A 85 27.70 -22.01 11.75
C GLY A 85 26.23 -22.16 11.33
N GLY A 86 25.56 -21.10 10.88
CA GLY A 86 24.19 -21.15 10.36
C GLY A 86 24.10 -21.85 9.00
N LEU A 87 22.96 -22.51 8.74
CA LEU A 87 22.69 -23.24 7.48
C LEU A 87 22.79 -22.34 6.23
N LEU A 88 22.75 -21.01 6.39
CA LEU A 88 22.78 -20.01 5.33
C LEU A 88 23.93 -19.01 5.49
N SER A 89 25.15 -19.43 5.14
CA SER A 89 26.19 -18.46 4.76
C SER A 89 25.59 -17.42 3.77
N PRO A 90 26.05 -16.14 3.75
CA PRO A 90 25.57 -15.12 2.82
C PRO A 90 25.61 -15.52 1.33
N SER A 91 26.32 -16.60 1.01
CA SER A 91 26.46 -17.23 -0.30
C SER A 91 25.41 -18.32 -0.60
N THR A 92 24.48 -18.61 0.30
CA THR A 92 23.48 -19.66 0.08
C THR A 92 22.28 -19.18 -0.74
N PRO A 93 21.73 -20.01 -1.63
CA PRO A 93 20.58 -19.64 -2.46
C PRO A 93 19.35 -19.20 -1.64
N LEU A 94 19.16 -19.78 -0.45
CA LEU A 94 18.04 -19.43 0.40
C LEU A 94 18.23 -18.03 1.02
N ALA A 95 19.43 -17.65 1.50
CA ALA A 95 19.66 -16.28 1.98
C ALA A 95 19.42 -15.24 0.87
N LEU A 96 19.90 -15.54 -0.34
CA LEU A 96 19.66 -14.69 -1.52
C LEU A 96 18.17 -14.56 -1.84
N PHE A 97 17.39 -15.63 -1.66
CA PHE A 97 15.93 -15.59 -1.83
C PHE A 97 15.26 -14.69 -0.78
N TYR A 98 15.63 -14.78 0.50
CA TYR A 98 15.08 -13.91 1.55
C TYR A 98 15.38 -12.43 1.27
N TYR A 99 16.62 -12.10 0.89
CA TYR A 99 16.99 -10.73 0.54
C TYR A 99 16.27 -10.23 -0.71
N TRP A 100 16.24 -11.04 -1.77
CA TRP A 100 15.51 -10.68 -3.00
C TRP A 100 14.02 -10.44 -2.72
N PHE A 101 13.39 -11.31 -1.92
CA PHE A 101 11.98 -11.18 -1.56
C PHE A 101 11.72 -9.94 -0.69
N ALA A 102 12.54 -9.69 0.34
CA ALA A 102 12.44 -8.48 1.15
C ALA A 102 12.62 -7.20 0.31
N LEU A 103 13.60 -7.19 -0.61
CA LEU A 103 13.80 -6.07 -1.53
C LEU A 103 12.61 -5.89 -2.48
N ALA A 104 12.00 -6.97 -2.98
CA ALA A 104 10.79 -6.90 -3.80
C ALA A 104 9.65 -6.22 -3.04
N LEU A 105 9.42 -6.61 -1.78
CA LEU A 105 8.40 -6.04 -0.90
C LEU A 105 8.65 -4.55 -0.63
N LEU A 106 9.89 -4.17 -0.29
CA LEU A 106 10.26 -2.78 0.00
C LEU A 106 10.10 -1.89 -1.24
N TYR A 107 10.58 -2.36 -2.39
CA TYR A 107 10.55 -1.60 -3.65
C TYR A 107 9.12 -1.25 -4.07
N TYR A 108 8.18 -2.18 -3.92
CA TYR A 108 6.76 -1.99 -4.24
C TYR A 108 5.90 -1.61 -3.02
N SER A 109 6.49 -1.24 -1.88
CA SER A 109 5.71 -0.85 -0.70
C SER A 109 5.11 0.55 -0.81
N PHE A 110 5.69 1.43 -1.64
CA PHE A 110 5.19 2.78 -1.78
C PHE A 110 3.87 2.82 -2.58
N PRO A 111 2.86 3.58 -2.11
CA PRO A 111 1.64 3.79 -2.87
C PRO A 111 1.92 4.51 -4.19
N SER A 112 1.11 4.22 -5.21
CA SER A 112 1.20 4.88 -6.51
C SER A 112 0.57 6.28 -6.49
N ASP A 113 0.85 7.08 -7.51
CA ASP A 113 0.19 8.39 -7.73
C ASP A 113 -1.34 8.25 -7.82
N GLN A 114 -1.81 7.13 -8.38
CA GLN A 114 -3.22 6.83 -8.50
C GLN A 114 -3.85 6.54 -7.13
N ASP A 115 -3.18 5.79 -6.26
CA ASP A 115 -3.67 5.50 -4.90
C ASP A 115 -3.77 6.79 -4.08
N GLY A 116 -2.71 7.60 -4.10
CA GLY A 116 -2.67 8.90 -3.42
C GLY A 116 -3.77 9.84 -3.91
N SER A 117 -3.95 9.94 -5.22
CA SER A 117 -5.00 10.77 -5.82
C SER A 117 -6.40 10.30 -5.42
N ASN A 118 -6.65 8.99 -5.44
CA ASN A 118 -7.94 8.42 -5.05
C ASN A 118 -8.29 8.73 -3.60
N ALA A 119 -7.35 8.56 -2.66
CA ALA A 119 -7.56 8.94 -1.27
C ALA A 119 -7.79 10.44 -1.10
N PHE A 120 -6.95 11.27 -1.72
CA PHE A 120 -7.05 12.72 -1.63
C PHE A 120 -8.41 13.23 -2.11
N TYR A 121 -8.85 12.83 -3.30
CA TYR A 121 -10.13 13.27 -3.85
C TYR A 121 -11.33 12.73 -3.09
N ASN A 122 -11.23 11.53 -2.50
CA ASN A 122 -12.30 10.99 -1.66
C ASN A 122 -12.45 11.80 -0.36
N VAL A 123 -11.34 12.10 0.31
CA VAL A 123 -11.32 12.95 1.52
C VAL A 123 -11.80 14.36 1.19
N LEU A 124 -11.27 14.99 0.14
CA LEU A 124 -11.68 16.32 -0.30
C LEU A 124 -13.18 16.36 -0.67
N GLY A 125 -13.68 15.33 -1.34
CA GLY A 125 -15.10 15.18 -1.67
C GLY A 125 -15.99 15.13 -0.43
N ALA A 126 -15.57 14.41 0.61
CA ALA A 126 -16.28 14.35 1.88
C ALA A 126 -16.33 15.72 2.58
N TYR A 127 -15.21 16.45 2.63
CA TYR A 127 -15.18 17.81 3.17
C TYR A 127 -16.08 18.77 2.38
N ARG A 128 -16.01 18.73 1.04
CA ARG A 128 -16.87 19.57 0.18
C ARG A 128 -18.35 19.30 0.43
N LYS A 129 -18.75 18.03 0.50
CA LYS A 129 -20.13 17.63 0.81
C LYS A 129 -20.53 18.02 2.24
N GLY A 130 -19.62 17.89 3.19
CA GLY A 130 -19.83 18.25 4.60
C GLY A 130 -20.04 19.75 4.81
N ILE A 131 -19.29 20.61 4.11
CA ILE A 131 -19.31 22.08 4.23
C ILE A 131 -20.43 22.69 3.38
N PHE A 132 -20.48 22.34 2.09
CA PHE A 132 -21.38 22.98 1.12
C PHE A 132 -22.70 22.24 0.91
N GLY A 133 -22.86 21.03 1.46
CA GLY A 133 -24.09 20.27 1.36
C GLY A 133 -25.22 20.75 2.28
N SER A 134 -26.32 20.00 2.26
CA SER A 134 -27.51 20.21 3.11
C SER A 134 -27.35 19.61 4.52
N THR A 135 -26.16 19.71 5.10
CA THR A 135 -25.85 19.22 6.45
C THR A 135 -26.23 20.25 7.53
N PRO A 136 -26.49 19.83 8.78
CA PRO A 136 -26.74 20.75 9.89
C PRO A 136 -25.57 21.70 10.14
N ALA A 137 -25.83 22.90 10.65
CA ALA A 137 -24.81 23.93 10.90
C ALA A 137 -23.67 23.45 11.82
N VAL A 138 -23.98 22.65 12.84
CA VAL A 138 -22.98 22.06 13.74
C VAL A 138 -22.02 21.14 12.97
N VAL A 139 -22.53 20.34 12.04
CA VAL A 139 -21.73 19.43 11.22
C VAL A 139 -20.84 20.23 10.26
N LYS A 140 -21.36 21.32 9.66
CA LYS A 140 -20.55 22.22 8.82
C LYS A 140 -19.40 22.84 9.60
N LEU A 141 -19.67 23.31 10.82
CA LEU A 141 -18.65 23.88 11.70
C LEU A 141 -17.56 22.84 12.02
N LEU A 142 -17.96 21.60 12.33
CA LEU A 142 -17.01 20.51 12.57
C LEU A 142 -16.11 20.29 11.36
N TYR A 143 -16.65 20.16 10.15
CA TYR A 143 -15.85 19.99 8.93
C TYR A 143 -14.95 21.20 8.65
N LEU A 144 -15.39 22.43 8.91
CA LEU A 144 -14.56 23.63 8.73
C LEU A 144 -13.36 23.64 9.69
N VAL A 145 -13.56 23.22 10.94
CA VAL A 145 -12.49 23.15 11.96
C VAL A 145 -11.51 22.02 11.66
N THR A 146 -12.00 20.85 11.23
CA THR A 146 -11.13 19.69 10.96
C THR A 146 -10.42 19.76 9.61
N PHE A 147 -10.92 20.52 8.64
CA PHE A 147 -10.32 20.69 7.32
C PHE A 147 -8.83 21.10 7.36
N PRO A 148 -8.44 22.22 7.99
CA PRO A 148 -7.04 22.62 8.03
C PRO A 148 -6.16 21.59 8.74
N LEU A 149 -6.68 20.88 9.74
CA LEU A 149 -5.95 19.84 10.45
C LEU A 149 -5.71 18.61 9.56
N ALA A 150 -6.70 18.19 8.80
CA ALA A 150 -6.60 17.01 7.92
C ALA A 150 -5.63 17.21 6.76
N PHE A 151 -5.45 18.45 6.30
CA PHE A 151 -4.53 18.79 5.22
C PHE A 151 -3.24 19.47 5.71
N LEU A 152 -3.08 19.68 7.02
CA LEU A 152 -1.88 20.26 7.62
C LEU A 152 -0.60 19.52 7.20
N PRO A 153 -0.56 18.17 7.15
CA PRO A 153 0.64 17.46 6.71
C PRO A 153 1.06 17.80 5.28
N LEU A 154 0.15 18.21 4.39
CA LEU A 154 0.46 18.59 3.01
C LEU A 154 1.08 19.99 2.89
N VAL A 155 0.92 20.85 3.90
CA VAL A 155 1.54 22.18 3.92
C VAL A 155 3.03 22.08 4.27
N PHE A 156 3.41 21.02 4.97
CA PHE A 156 4.78 20.77 5.44
C PHE A 156 5.51 19.65 4.69
N ALA A 157 4.84 19.01 3.72
CA ALA A 157 5.40 17.98 2.84
C ALA A 157 5.85 18.59 1.51
#